data_AF-A0AAE3VB65-F1
#
_entry.id   AF-A0AAE3VB65-F1
#
_cell.length_a   1.000
_cell.length_b   1.000
_cell.length_c   1.000
_cell.angle_alpha   90.00
_cell.angle_beta   90.00
_cell.angle_gamma   90.00
#
_symmetry.space_group_name_H-M   'P 1'
#
loop_
_entity.id
_entity.type
_entity.pdbx_description
1 polymer ?
#
loop_
_entity_poly.entity_id
_entity_poly.type
_entity_poly.pdbx_seq_one_letter_code
_entity_poly.pdbx_strand_id
1 'polypeptide(L)'
;MIIKSPIITDLKIHGLEDLYKLKTLMEATNLKINKSQIARELDVDRRTVDKYINGFHKSRCRLSTNCLTPYMDLIRELLSDENEQLFYYRRVLWQYLCDNRHYLLRCTTTHF
;
A
#
# COMPACT_ATOMS: atom_id res chain seq x y z
N MET A 1 -33.40 30.68 -6.10
CA MET A 1 -32.32 29.79 -6.57
C MET A 1 -31.34 29.65 -5.42
N ILE A 2 -31.22 28.46 -4.82
CA ILE A 2 -30.29 28.24 -3.70
C ILE A 2 -28.96 27.79 -4.29
N ILE A 3 -27.97 28.69 -4.29
CA ILE A 3 -26.60 28.36 -4.68
C ILE A 3 -25.93 27.76 -3.44
N LYS A 4 -25.89 26.43 -3.35
CA LYS A 4 -25.05 25.73 -2.36
C LYS A 4 -23.64 25.60 -2.94
N SER A 5 -22.77 26.56 -2.66
CA SER A 5 -21.34 26.35 -2.84
C SER A 5 -20.82 25.52 -1.66
N PRO A 6 -20.14 24.39 -1.89
CA PRO A 6 -19.43 23.68 -0.83
C PRO A 6 -18.15 24.46 -0.53
N ILE A 7 -18.30 25.61 0.13
CA ILE A 7 -17.16 26.38 0.61
C ILE A 7 -16.64 25.60 1.82
N ILE A 8 -15.55 24.85 1.64
CA ILE A 8 -14.78 24.34 2.78
C ILE A 8 -14.22 25.59 3.47
N THR A 9 -14.82 26.00 4.59
CA THR A 9 -14.49 27.25 5.29
C THR A 9 -13.17 27.16 6.04
N ASP A 10 -12.77 25.98 6.50
CA ASP A 10 -11.54 25.77 7.28
C ASP A 10 -10.83 24.50 6.84
N LEU A 11 -9.77 24.65 6.03
CA LEU A 11 -8.91 23.54 5.64
C LEU A 11 -7.59 23.62 6.41
N LYS A 12 -7.46 22.76 7.42
CA LYS A 12 -6.22 22.61 8.19
C LYS A 12 -5.35 21.53 7.56
N ILE A 13 -4.11 21.90 7.23
CA ILE A 13 -3.06 21.01 6.73
C ILE A 13 -2.04 20.89 7.86
N HIS A 14 -1.96 19.73 8.50
CA HIS A 14 -1.00 19.50 9.57
C HIS A 14 0.29 18.88 9.06
N GLY A 15 0.28 18.27 7.86
CA GLY A 15 1.46 17.70 7.25
C GLY A 15 1.24 17.16 5.85
N LEU A 16 2.21 16.37 5.38
CA LEU A 16 2.30 15.85 4.02
C LEU A 16 1.10 14.96 3.64
N GLU A 17 0.61 14.16 4.59
CA GLU A 17 -0.50 13.23 4.40
C GLU A 17 -1.85 13.95 4.21
N ASP A 18 -1.96 15.23 4.57
CA ASP A 18 -3.18 16.02 4.40
C ASP A 18 -3.27 16.68 3.02
N LEU A 19 -2.21 16.63 2.21
CA LEU A 19 -2.13 17.35 0.94
C LEU A 19 -3.15 16.86 -0.11
N TYR A 20 -3.67 15.63 0.00
CA TYR A 20 -4.72 15.15 -0.89
C TYR A 20 -6.00 16.00 -0.83
N LYS A 21 -6.28 16.65 0.32
CA LYS A 21 -7.44 17.53 0.51
C LYS A 21 -7.41 18.73 -0.44
N LEU A 22 -6.20 19.17 -0.80
CA LEU A 22 -6.00 20.28 -1.74
C LEU A 22 -6.49 19.94 -3.16
N LYS A 23 -6.47 18.66 -3.56
CA LYS A 23 -6.94 18.24 -4.88
C LYS A 23 -8.43 18.52 -5.06
N THR A 24 -9.24 18.13 -4.09
CA THR A 24 -10.69 18.38 -4.10
C THR A 24 -11.01 19.86 -4.14
N LEU A 25 -10.22 20.70 -3.45
CA LEU A 25 -10.35 22.15 -3.53
C LEU A 25 -10.02 22.68 -4.92
N MET A 26 -8.90 22.26 -5.52
CA MET A 26 -8.50 22.70 -6.85
C MET A 26 -9.56 22.37 -7.90
N GLU A 27 -10.15 21.18 -7.82
CA GLU A 27 -11.21 20.74 -8.73
C GLU A 27 -12.50 21.54 -8.54
N ALA A 28 -12.89 21.85 -7.30
CA ALA A 28 -14.12 22.58 -7.00
C ALA A 28 -14.02 24.09 -7.26
N THR A 29 -12.83 24.69 -7.11
CA THR A 29 -12.64 26.16 -7.11
C THR A 29 -11.79 26.67 -8.27
N ASN A 30 -11.25 25.78 -9.11
CA ASN A 30 -10.31 26.10 -10.19
C ASN A 30 -9.09 26.94 -9.73
N LEU A 31 -8.76 26.88 -8.44
CA LEU A 31 -7.66 27.63 -7.83
C LEU A 31 -6.31 26.97 -8.13
N LYS A 32 -5.32 27.80 -8.46
CA LYS A 32 -3.94 27.35 -8.67
C LYS A 32 -3.14 27.49 -7.39
N ILE A 33 -2.77 26.36 -6.79
CA ILE A 33 -2.00 26.31 -5.55
C ILE A 33 -0.50 26.48 -5.83
N ASN A 34 0.19 27.26 -5.00
CA ASN A 34 1.64 27.44 -5.06
C ASN A 34 2.39 26.27 -4.39
N LYS A 35 2.67 25.23 -5.18
CA LYS A 35 3.36 24.01 -4.72
C LYS A 35 4.77 24.29 -4.18
N SER A 36 5.46 25.30 -4.69
CA SER A 36 6.84 25.63 -4.26
C SER A 36 6.86 26.25 -2.87
N GLN A 37 5.82 27.00 -2.50
CA GLN A 37 5.70 27.55 -1.15
C GLN A 37 5.46 26.44 -0.12
N ILE A 38 4.50 25.55 -0.40
CA ILE A 38 4.21 24.38 0.45
C ILE A 38 5.45 23.51 0.65
N ALA A 39 6.23 23.32 -0.43
CA ALA A 39 7.48 22.56 -0.38
C ALA A 39 8.50 23.15 0.60
N ARG A 40 8.62 24.48 0.64
CA ARG A 40 9.52 25.18 1.59
C ARG A 40 9.02 25.12 3.02
N GLU A 41 7.71 25.25 3.23
CA GLU A 41 7.09 25.20 4.56
C GLU A 41 7.17 23.79 5.19
N LEU A 42 7.07 22.75 4.35
CA LEU A 42 7.15 21.35 4.79
C LEU A 42 8.56 20.74 4.70
N ASP A 43 9.57 21.52 4.27
CA ASP A 43 10.95 21.08 4.03
C ASP A 43 11.05 19.80 3.16
N VAL A 44 10.31 19.77 2.06
CA VAL A 44 10.27 18.64 1.12
C VAL A 44 10.47 19.10 -0.32
N ASP A 45 10.89 18.19 -1.19
CA ASP A 45 10.96 18.47 -2.62
C ASP A 45 9.57 18.78 -3.21
N ARG A 46 9.52 19.73 -4.17
CA ARG A 46 8.28 20.12 -4.86
C ARG A 46 7.57 18.93 -5.52
N ARG A 47 8.31 17.94 -6.02
CA ARG A 47 7.73 16.74 -6.66
C ARG A 47 7.03 15.86 -5.62
N THR A 48 7.51 15.84 -4.38
CA THR A 48 6.86 15.16 -3.27
C THR A 48 5.51 15.81 -2.98
N VAL A 49 5.44 17.15 -2.89
CA VAL A 49 4.16 17.86 -2.71
C VAL A 49 3.17 17.49 -3.82
N ASP A 50 3.60 17.53 -5.08
CA ASP A 50 2.76 17.16 -6.22
C ASP A 50 2.25 15.71 -6.14
N LYS A 51 3.14 14.79 -5.75
CA LYS A 51 2.84 13.37 -5.56
C LYS A 51 1.74 13.15 -4.51
N TYR A 52 1.83 13.81 -3.36
CA TYR A 52 0.86 13.67 -2.26
C TYR A 52 -0.47 14.39 -2.56
N ILE A 53 -0.46 15.54 -3.26
CA ILE A 53 -1.70 16.16 -3.77
C ILE A 53 -2.46 15.18 -4.66
N ASN A 54 -1.76 14.40 -5.49
CA ASN A 54 -2.38 13.41 -6.36
C ASN A 54 -2.91 12.14 -5.64
N GLY A 55 -2.82 12.08 -4.31
CA GLY A 55 -3.36 10.96 -3.51
C GLY A 55 -2.35 9.85 -3.25
N PHE A 56 -1.05 10.10 -3.42
CA PHE A 56 -0.04 9.16 -2.94
C PHE A 56 0.00 9.15 -1.41
N HIS A 57 0.09 7.94 -0.86
CA HIS A 57 0.35 7.70 0.55
C HIS A 57 1.54 6.76 0.66
N LYS A 58 2.51 7.07 1.53
CA LYS A 58 3.69 6.22 1.71
C LYS A 58 3.31 4.98 2.49
N SER A 59 3.54 3.79 1.92
CA SER A 59 3.37 2.56 2.68
C SER A 59 4.46 2.44 3.76
N ARG A 60 4.06 2.07 4.98
CA ARG A 60 5.01 1.81 6.08
C ARG A 60 5.95 0.63 5.76
N CYS A 61 5.42 -0.36 5.06
CA CYS A 61 6.16 -1.56 4.65
C CYS A 61 6.20 -1.66 3.12
N ARG A 62 7.26 -2.29 2.60
CA ARG A 62 7.33 -2.68 1.18
C ARG A 62 6.44 -3.92 1.00
N LEU A 63 5.41 -3.83 0.16
CA LEU A 63 4.68 -5.01 -0.31
C LEU A 63 5.59 -5.76 -1.29
N SER A 64 6.32 -6.75 -0.81
CA SER A 64 7.12 -7.64 -1.64
C SER A 64 6.26 -8.85 -2.00
N THR A 65 5.83 -8.95 -3.24
CA THR A 65 5.24 -10.18 -3.76
C THR A 65 6.37 -11.11 -4.18
N ASN A 66 6.49 -12.24 -3.50
CA ASN A 66 7.44 -13.29 -3.85
C ASN A 66 6.66 -14.51 -4.38
N CYS A 67 7.37 -15.52 -4.86
CA CYS A 67 6.78 -16.78 -5.32
C CYS A 67 5.87 -17.47 -4.28
N LEU A 68 6.08 -17.16 -3.00
CA LEU A 68 5.33 -17.67 -1.85
C LEU A 68 3.98 -16.98 -1.65
N THR A 69 3.83 -15.73 -2.11
CA THR A 69 2.64 -14.91 -1.83
C THR A 69 1.32 -15.60 -2.23
N PRO A 70 1.22 -16.30 -3.39
CA PRO A 70 0.00 -17.03 -3.76
C PRO A 70 -0.34 -18.21 -2.85
N TYR A 71 0.63 -18.71 -2.08
CA TYR A 71 0.49 -19.91 -1.26
C TYR A 71 0.42 -19.60 0.23
N MET A 72 0.48 -18.32 0.64
CA MET A 72 0.49 -17.94 2.06
C MET A 72 -0.76 -18.37 2.81
N ASP A 73 -1.93 -18.36 2.17
CA ASP A 73 -3.18 -18.80 2.80
C ASP A 73 -3.19 -20.31 3.02
N LEU A 74 -2.72 -21.08 2.03
CA LEU A 74 -2.55 -22.52 2.16
C LEU A 74 -1.50 -22.88 3.22
N ILE A 75 -0.36 -22.17 3.26
CA ILE A 75 0.67 -22.41 4.27
C ILE A 75 0.11 -22.13 5.68
N ARG A 76 -0.72 -21.09 5.84
CA ARG A 76 -1.41 -20.81 7.10
C ARG A 76 -2.39 -21.91 7.48
N GLU A 77 -3.14 -22.43 6.52
CA GLU A 77 -4.04 -23.56 6.73
C GLU A 77 -3.25 -24.80 7.18
N LEU A 78 -2.24 -25.22 6.42
CA LEU A 78 -1.44 -26.41 6.72
C LEU A 78 -0.63 -26.32 8.03
N LEU A 79 -0.37 -25.11 8.51
CA LEU A 79 0.30 -24.86 9.79
C LEU A 79 -0.68 -24.48 10.91
N SER A 80 -2.00 -24.49 10.64
CA SER A 80 -3.02 -24.26 11.65
C SER A 80 -3.11 -25.45 12.61
N ASP A 81 -3.34 -25.17 13.89
CA ASP A 81 -3.53 -26.18 14.93
C ASP A 81 -4.78 -27.05 14.71
N GLU A 82 -5.68 -26.62 13.82
CA GLU A 82 -6.89 -27.35 13.43
C GLU A 82 -6.61 -28.51 12.46
N ASN A 83 -5.45 -28.51 11.80
CA ASN A 83 -5.07 -29.58 10.88
C ASN A 83 -4.28 -30.69 11.59
N GLU A 84 -4.72 -31.93 11.43
CA GLU A 84 -4.03 -33.12 11.97
C GLU A 84 -2.63 -33.31 11.36
N GLN A 85 -2.42 -32.81 10.13
CA GLN A 85 -1.14 -32.88 9.41
C GLN A 85 -0.22 -31.72 9.80
N LEU A 86 0.40 -31.81 10.98
CA LEU A 86 1.42 -30.87 11.40
C LEU A 86 2.76 -31.13 10.68
N PHE A 87 3.13 -30.23 9.77
CA PHE A 87 4.46 -30.25 9.15
C PHE A 87 5.53 -29.75 10.11
N TYR A 88 6.13 -30.67 10.87
CA TYR A 88 7.16 -30.32 11.86
C TYR A 88 8.43 -29.70 11.24
N TYR A 89 8.73 -30.05 9.98
CA TYR A 89 9.92 -29.58 9.28
C TYR A 89 9.58 -28.81 8.01
N ARG A 90 10.20 -27.63 7.85
CA ARG A 90 10.10 -26.78 6.64
C ARG A 90 10.35 -27.55 5.35
N ARG A 91 11.30 -28.49 5.34
CA ARG A 91 11.61 -29.33 4.17
C ARG A 91 10.42 -30.18 3.74
N VAL A 92 9.67 -30.73 4.70
CA VAL A 92 8.54 -31.61 4.43
C VAL A 92 7.35 -30.81 3.91
N LEU A 93 7.10 -29.62 4.48
CA LEU A 93 6.12 -28.67 3.96
C LEU A 93 6.46 -28.26 2.51
N TRP A 94 7.73 -27.94 2.24
CA TRP A 94 8.17 -27.60 0.89
C TRP A 94 7.95 -28.74 -0.10
N GLN A 95 8.35 -29.97 0.28
CA GLN A 95 8.16 -31.16 -0.54
C GLN A 95 6.67 -31.41 -0.81
N TYR A 96 5.82 -31.28 0.21
CA TYR A 96 4.37 -31.41 0.07
C TYR A 96 3.79 -30.40 -0.92
N LEU A 97 4.22 -29.13 -0.84
CA LEU A 97 3.80 -28.09 -1.77
C LEU A 97 4.27 -28.36 -3.20
N CYS A 98 5.46 -28.94 -3.37
CA CYS A 98 6.01 -29.36 -4.67
C CYS A 98 5.30 -30.57 -5.28
N ASP A 99 4.93 -31.54 -4.46
CA ASP A 99 4.35 -32.81 -4.92
C ASP A 99 2.85 -32.70 -5.22
N ASN A 100 2.10 -31.94 -4.40
CA ASN A 100 0.64 -31.87 -4.50
C ASN A 100 0.15 -30.76 -5.42
N ARG A 101 0.98 -29.75 -5.68
CA ARG A 101 0.63 -28.59 -6.50
C ARG A 101 1.87 -28.22 -7.32
N HIS A 102 1.71 -27.68 -8.52
CA HIS A 102 2.84 -27.34 -9.42
C HIS A 102 3.72 -26.16 -8.93
N TYR A 103 4.13 -26.16 -7.65
CA TYR A 103 4.97 -25.15 -7.00
C TYR A 103 6.36 -25.04 -7.67
N LEU A 104 6.81 -26.12 -8.33
CA LEU A 104 8.10 -26.23 -9.02
C LEU A 104 8.27 -25.28 -10.22
N LEU A 105 7.22 -24.59 -10.69
CA LEU A 105 7.33 -23.68 -11.84
C LEU A 105 7.74 -22.24 -11.46
N ARG A 106 7.84 -21.88 -10.16
CA ARG A 106 8.02 -20.47 -9.77
C ARG A 106 9.04 -20.17 -8.67
N CYS A 107 9.62 -21.15 -7.97
CA CYS A 107 10.61 -20.84 -6.92
C CYS A 107 11.69 -21.90 -6.73
N THR A 108 12.94 -21.46 -6.58
CA THR A 108 14.07 -22.32 -6.22
C THR A 108 14.09 -22.60 -4.72
N THR A 109 14.62 -23.77 -4.33
CA THR A 109 14.75 -24.24 -2.94
C THR A 109 15.49 -23.28 -2.00
N THR A 110 16.34 -22.41 -2.54
CA THR A 110 17.06 -21.38 -1.78
C THR A 110 16.18 -20.23 -1.27
N HIS A 111 14.96 -20.08 -1.79
CA HIS A 111 14.04 -18.99 -1.43
C HIS A 111 12.84 -19.42 -0.56
N PHE A 112 12.62 -20.72 -0.37
CA PHE A 112 11.54 -21.27 0.46
C PHE A 112 12.02 -21.51 1.87
#